data_AF-A0ABC8XDE2-F1
#
_entry.id   AF-A0ABC8XDE2-F1
#
_cell.length_a   1.000
_cell.length_b   1.000
_cell.length_c   1.000
_cell.angle_alpha   90.00
_cell.angle_beta   90.00
_cell.angle_gamma   90.00
#
_symmetry.space_group_name_H-M   'P 1'
#
loop_
_entity.id
_entity.type
_entity.pdbx_description
1 polymer ?
#
loop_
_entity_poly.entity_id
_entity_poly.type
_entity_poly.pdbx_seq_one_letter_code
_entity_poly.pdbx_strand_id
1 'polypeptide(L)'
;MGSSAAPVSFGSPVLDVKLDGSNYREWAFSLKMLLKYGGFASHLTAPPEATSDNEKEVQAWHLADDRVMAIISMSTDLSIRSCLEDHKTTKEMWDYLQSRYQQSSSALRYSLRQNLQHLQQRDMSIEECYASFNKISSQIDSMVPKPPSLCTPCTPAWSAREKYDQQDTIFDFMMGLRSDFEPIRVQILGRPTLPTLSETLSALLAEETRLKSLAAHSMVSQQHSVLAVPPLPVEVEVAAATFSKKASQKTPYSHYGRTNHPDSRIAKSNYLETYVNGMEQDCGPLP
;
A
#
# COMPACT_ATOMS: atom_id res chain seq x y z
N MET A 1 25.94 -43.75 -9.26
CA MET A 1 24.52 -43.87 -8.86
C MET A 1 24.02 -42.48 -8.54
N GLY A 2 23.38 -41.80 -9.50
CA GLY A 2 22.78 -40.49 -9.28
C GLY A 2 21.37 -40.68 -8.74
N SER A 3 21.14 -40.29 -7.49
CA SER A 3 19.81 -40.31 -6.88
C SER A 3 18.97 -39.21 -7.54
N SER A 4 18.09 -39.58 -8.47
CA SER A 4 17.05 -38.69 -8.98
C SER A 4 15.98 -38.60 -7.90
N ALA A 5 16.01 -37.50 -7.13
CA ALA A 5 14.93 -37.19 -6.21
C ALA A 5 13.63 -37.08 -7.01
N ALA A 6 12.60 -37.82 -6.59
CA ALA A 6 11.28 -37.70 -7.18
C ALA A 6 10.80 -36.24 -7.09
N PRO A 7 10.21 -35.67 -8.16
CA PRO A 7 9.71 -34.31 -8.12
C PRO A 7 8.65 -34.19 -7.01
N VAL A 8 8.81 -33.18 -6.16
CA VAL A 8 7.84 -32.84 -5.13
C VAL A 8 6.51 -32.55 -5.82
N SER A 9 5.50 -33.38 -5.55
CA SER A 9 4.14 -33.16 -6.05
C SER A 9 3.45 -32.12 -5.18
N PHE A 10 3.19 -30.94 -5.75
CA PHE A 10 2.37 -29.92 -5.11
C PHE A 10 0.90 -30.19 -5.42
N GLY A 11 0.03 -30.04 -4.40
CA GLY A 11 -1.42 -30.06 -4.62
C GLY A 11 -1.84 -28.96 -5.60
N SER A 12 -2.94 -29.18 -6.33
CA SER A 12 -3.44 -28.17 -7.27
C SER A 12 -3.81 -26.89 -6.51
N PRO A 13 -3.29 -25.73 -6.91
CA PRO A 13 -3.70 -24.46 -6.34
C PRO A 13 -5.19 -24.22 -6.64
N VAL A 14 -5.89 -23.60 -5.69
CA VAL A 14 -7.31 -23.25 -5.79
C VAL A 14 -7.40 -21.73 -5.87
N LEU A 15 -8.29 -21.24 -6.72
CA LEU A 15 -8.60 -19.82 -6.78
C LEU A 15 -9.47 -19.44 -5.56
N ASP A 16 -8.90 -18.65 -4.66
CA ASP A 16 -9.49 -18.23 -3.39
C ASP A 16 -10.22 -16.87 -3.48
N VAL A 17 -9.95 -16.11 -4.54
CA VAL A 17 -10.56 -14.80 -4.80
C VAL A 17 -11.71 -14.93 -5.78
N LYS A 18 -12.86 -14.35 -5.43
CA LYS A 18 -14.03 -14.22 -6.32
C LYS A 18 -14.13 -12.80 -6.85
N LEU A 19 -14.32 -12.63 -8.16
CA LEU A 19 -14.48 -11.31 -8.78
C LEU A 19 -15.83 -10.68 -8.36
N ASP A 20 -15.76 -9.53 -7.69
CA ASP A 20 -16.93 -8.75 -7.22
C ASP A 20 -17.08 -7.38 -7.94
N GLY A 21 -16.16 -7.09 -8.86
CA GLY A 21 -16.13 -5.85 -9.65
C GLY A 21 -15.21 -4.76 -9.07
N SER A 22 -14.84 -4.85 -7.79
CA SER A 22 -13.88 -3.94 -7.14
C SER A 22 -12.44 -4.50 -7.10
N ASN A 23 -12.31 -5.82 -7.17
CA ASN A 23 -11.06 -6.55 -6.94
C ASN A 23 -10.44 -7.15 -8.22
N TYR A 24 -10.81 -6.66 -9.41
CA TYR A 24 -10.40 -7.26 -10.69
C TYR A 24 -8.90 -7.54 -10.80
N ARG A 25 -8.04 -6.61 -10.36
CA ARG A 25 -6.58 -6.79 -10.48
C ARG A 25 -6.06 -7.98 -9.67
N GLU A 26 -6.59 -8.17 -8.47
CA GLU A 26 -6.24 -9.27 -7.57
C GLU A 26 -6.73 -10.59 -8.12
N TRP A 27 -8.01 -10.66 -8.48
CA TRP A 27 -8.62 -11.81 -9.14
C TRP A 27 -7.89 -12.20 -10.44
N ALA A 28 -7.60 -11.22 -11.30
CA ALA A 28 -6.90 -11.39 -12.57
C ALA A 28 -5.49 -11.94 -12.37
N PHE A 29 -4.78 -11.51 -11.33
CA PHE A 29 -3.47 -12.03 -10.98
C PHE A 29 -3.55 -13.50 -10.55
N SER A 30 -4.44 -13.82 -9.61
CA SER A 30 -4.61 -15.19 -9.09
C SER A 30 -5.06 -16.16 -10.18
N LEU A 31 -6.02 -15.76 -11.03
CA LEU A 31 -6.46 -16.57 -12.16
C LEU A 31 -5.32 -16.82 -13.14
N LYS A 32 -4.56 -15.79 -13.54
CA LYS A 32 -3.40 -15.95 -14.43
C LYS A 32 -2.36 -16.91 -13.87
N MET A 33 -2.10 -16.87 -12.56
CA MET A 33 -1.16 -17.80 -11.92
C MET A 33 -1.67 -19.24 -11.94
N LEU A 34 -2.96 -19.46 -11.66
CA LEU A 34 -3.60 -20.77 -11.75
C LEU A 34 -3.51 -21.34 -13.18
N LEU A 35 -3.83 -20.51 -14.18
CA LEU A 35 -3.78 -20.94 -15.59
C LEU A 35 -2.35 -21.21 -16.05
N LYS A 36 -1.36 -20.45 -15.58
CA LYS A 36 0.06 -20.75 -15.85
C LYS A 36 0.48 -22.08 -15.25
N TYR A 37 0.08 -22.36 -14.01
CA TYR A 37 0.34 -23.65 -13.37
C TYR A 37 -0.29 -24.81 -14.16
N GLY A 38 -1.52 -24.62 -14.65
CA GLY A 38 -2.24 -25.62 -15.44
C GLY A 38 -1.86 -25.70 -16.92
N GLY A 39 -0.97 -24.82 -17.43
CA GLY A 39 -0.61 -24.78 -18.85
C GLY A 39 -1.67 -24.17 -19.77
N PHE A 40 -2.66 -23.44 -19.24
CA PHE A 40 -3.79 -22.88 -19.98
C PHE A 40 -3.68 -21.36 -20.22
N ALA A 41 -2.57 -20.72 -19.86
CA ALA A 41 -2.42 -19.26 -19.93
C ALA A 41 -2.57 -18.67 -21.35
N SER A 42 -2.29 -19.46 -22.40
CA SER A 42 -2.43 -19.05 -23.80
C SER A 42 -3.87 -18.71 -24.18
N HIS A 43 -4.87 -19.33 -23.54
CA HIS A 43 -6.30 -19.09 -23.81
C HIS A 43 -6.76 -17.67 -23.46
N LEU A 44 -6.00 -16.93 -22.64
CA LEU A 44 -6.29 -15.52 -22.36
C LEU A 44 -5.81 -14.58 -23.49
N THR A 45 -4.86 -15.00 -24.30
CA THR A 45 -4.13 -14.12 -25.24
C THR A 45 -4.33 -14.51 -26.69
N ALA A 46 -4.34 -15.80 -26.97
CA ALA A 46 -4.45 -16.32 -28.32
C ALA A 46 -5.94 -16.41 -28.71
N PRO A 47 -6.35 -15.85 -29.85
CA PRO A 47 -7.61 -16.27 -30.46
C PRO A 47 -7.53 -17.78 -30.81
N PRO A 48 -8.67 -18.45 -31.04
CA PRO A 48 -8.69 -19.86 -31.42
C PRO A 48 -7.70 -20.14 -32.55
N GLU A 49 -6.93 -21.23 -32.45
CA GLU A 49 -6.06 -21.64 -33.55
C GLU A 49 -6.92 -22.03 -34.74
N ALA A 50 -7.08 -21.11 -35.69
CA ALA A 50 -7.81 -21.32 -36.92
C ALA A 50 -6.94 -21.99 -38.00
N THR A 51 -6.07 -22.96 -37.69
CA THR A 51 -5.15 -23.54 -38.71
C THR A 51 -4.55 -24.92 -38.37
N SER A 52 -5.21 -25.81 -37.61
CA SER A 52 -4.78 -27.21 -37.55
C SER A 52 -5.61 -28.06 -38.52
N ASP A 53 -4.95 -28.76 -39.44
CA ASP A 53 -5.59 -29.80 -40.28
C ASP A 53 -6.00 -31.03 -39.45
N ASN A 54 -5.64 -31.08 -38.16
CA ASN A 54 -5.91 -32.18 -37.26
C ASN A 54 -7.14 -31.89 -36.38
N GLU A 55 -8.28 -32.46 -36.75
CA GLU A 55 -9.55 -32.33 -36.03
C GLU A 55 -9.45 -32.68 -34.53
N LYS A 56 -8.58 -33.63 -34.14
CA LYS A 56 -8.41 -34.01 -32.73
C LYS A 56 -7.74 -32.92 -31.90
N GLU A 57 -6.80 -32.18 -32.49
CA GLU A 57 -6.13 -31.06 -31.82
C GLU A 57 -7.09 -29.90 -31.62
N VAL A 58 -7.91 -29.61 -32.64
CA VAL A 58 -8.96 -28.58 -32.56
C VAL A 58 -9.96 -28.90 -31.44
N GLN A 59 -10.44 -30.15 -31.37
CA GLN A 59 -11.35 -30.58 -30.30
C GLN A 59 -10.70 -30.52 -28.91
N ALA A 60 -9.43 -30.93 -28.79
CA ALA A 60 -8.69 -30.86 -27.53
C ALA A 60 -8.51 -29.40 -27.06
N TRP A 61 -8.28 -28.48 -28.00
CA TRP A 61 -8.18 -27.05 -27.72
C TRP A 61 -9.51 -26.49 -27.22
N HIS A 62 -10.63 -26.78 -27.88
CA HIS A 62 -11.96 -26.33 -27.43
C HIS A 62 -12.31 -26.84 -26.04
N LEU A 63 -12.02 -28.12 -25.76
CA LEU A 63 -12.23 -28.68 -24.43
C LEU A 63 -11.38 -27.99 -23.35
N ALA A 64 -10.15 -27.59 -23.68
CA ALA A 64 -9.31 -26.81 -22.79
C ALA A 64 -9.88 -25.39 -22.58
N ASP A 65 -10.37 -24.76 -23.66
CA ASP A 65 -11.00 -23.44 -23.58
C ASP A 65 -12.25 -23.44 -22.70
N ASP A 66 -13.15 -24.41 -22.90
CA ASP A 66 -14.37 -24.59 -22.11
C ASP A 66 -14.07 -24.74 -20.61
N ARG A 67 -12.98 -25.43 -20.26
CA ARG A 67 -12.53 -25.57 -18.86
C ARG A 67 -12.13 -24.22 -18.28
N VAL A 68 -11.42 -23.39 -19.04
CA VAL A 68 -11.02 -22.06 -18.56
C VAL A 68 -12.24 -21.12 -18.47
N MET A 69 -13.16 -21.18 -19.43
CA MET A 69 -14.43 -20.46 -19.36
C MET A 69 -15.23 -20.85 -18.11
N ALA A 70 -15.27 -22.15 -17.75
CA ALA A 70 -15.90 -22.62 -16.53
C ALA A 70 -15.21 -22.06 -15.27
N ILE A 71 -13.87 -22.04 -15.23
CA ILE A 71 -13.11 -21.45 -14.11
C ILE A 71 -13.42 -19.96 -13.95
N ILE A 72 -13.42 -19.19 -15.05
CA ILE A 72 -13.78 -17.76 -15.04
C ILE A 72 -15.21 -17.59 -14.52
N SER A 73 -16.17 -18.36 -15.06
CA SER A 73 -17.57 -18.28 -14.65
C SER A 73 -17.73 -18.60 -13.16
N MET A 74 -17.12 -19.68 -12.68
CA MET A 74 -17.25 -20.11 -11.28
C MET A 74 -16.57 -19.15 -10.29
N SER A 75 -15.52 -18.46 -10.72
CA SER A 75 -14.78 -17.50 -9.89
C SER A 75 -15.28 -16.05 -9.99
N THR A 76 -16.44 -15.83 -10.61
CA THR A 76 -17.10 -14.53 -10.68
C THR A 76 -18.41 -14.53 -9.89
N ASP A 77 -18.77 -13.37 -9.34
CA ASP A 77 -20.09 -13.16 -8.77
C ASP A 77 -21.20 -13.35 -9.81
N LEU A 78 -22.39 -13.76 -9.33
CA LEU A 78 -23.51 -14.11 -10.20
C LEU A 78 -23.90 -12.96 -11.13
N SER A 79 -23.90 -11.72 -10.62
CA SER A 79 -24.20 -10.52 -11.40
C SER A 79 -23.22 -10.29 -12.55
N ILE A 80 -21.95 -10.64 -12.36
CA ILE A 80 -20.90 -10.53 -13.38
C ILE A 80 -20.97 -11.70 -14.35
N ARG A 81 -21.20 -12.92 -13.82
CA ARG A 81 -21.31 -14.16 -14.60
C ARG A 81 -22.42 -14.06 -15.66
N SER A 82 -23.57 -13.49 -15.32
CA SER A 82 -24.65 -13.30 -16.30
C SER A 82 -24.25 -12.41 -17.47
N CYS A 83 -23.26 -11.52 -17.31
CA CYS A 83 -22.73 -10.75 -18.43
C CYS A 83 -21.82 -11.55 -19.37
N LEU A 84 -21.45 -12.79 -19.01
CA LEU A 84 -20.52 -13.62 -19.78
C LEU A 84 -21.22 -14.60 -20.72
N GLU A 85 -22.54 -14.75 -20.63
CA GLU A 85 -23.33 -15.79 -21.35
C GLU A 85 -23.18 -15.74 -22.89
N ASP A 86 -23.01 -14.54 -23.45
CA ASP A 86 -22.90 -14.35 -24.90
C ASP A 86 -21.49 -14.61 -25.46
N HIS A 87 -20.47 -14.71 -24.61
CA HIS A 87 -19.07 -14.87 -25.02
C HIS A 87 -18.77 -16.35 -25.31
N LYS A 88 -18.11 -16.63 -26.43
CA LYS A 88 -17.91 -17.99 -26.96
C LYS A 88 -16.52 -18.55 -26.74
N THR A 89 -15.59 -17.72 -26.27
CA THR A 89 -14.22 -18.14 -25.98
C THR A 89 -13.75 -17.57 -24.66
N THR A 90 -12.75 -18.22 -24.05
CA THR A 90 -12.04 -17.69 -22.88
C THR A 90 -11.52 -16.28 -23.15
N LYS A 91 -10.96 -16.07 -24.34
CA LYS A 91 -10.40 -14.78 -24.74
C LYS A 91 -11.45 -13.67 -24.74
N GLU A 92 -12.62 -13.95 -25.30
CA GLU A 92 -13.73 -12.99 -25.30
C GLU A 92 -14.19 -12.64 -23.88
N MET A 93 -14.37 -13.64 -23.01
CA MET A 93 -14.71 -13.39 -21.59
C MET A 93 -13.64 -12.56 -20.89
N TRP A 94 -12.36 -12.91 -21.11
CA TRP A 94 -11.23 -12.20 -20.54
C TRP A 94 -11.16 -10.74 -20.99
N ASP A 95 -11.24 -10.49 -22.30
CA ASP A 95 -11.18 -9.15 -22.88
C ASP A 95 -12.38 -8.29 -22.42
N TYR A 96 -13.57 -8.87 -22.30
CA TYR A 96 -14.74 -8.19 -21.73
C TYR A 96 -14.51 -7.77 -20.28
N LEU A 97 -14.12 -8.71 -19.40
CA LEU A 97 -13.86 -8.42 -17.99
C LEU A 97 -12.73 -7.39 -17.83
N GLN A 98 -11.68 -7.52 -18.64
CA GLN A 98 -10.57 -6.58 -18.68
C GLN A 98 -11.04 -5.17 -19.07
N SER A 99 -11.78 -5.03 -20.16
CA SER A 99 -12.27 -3.72 -20.62
C SER A 99 -13.22 -3.04 -19.61
N ARG A 100 -14.00 -3.84 -18.89
CA ARG A 100 -14.99 -3.36 -17.92
C ARG A 100 -14.38 -2.96 -16.58
N TYR A 101 -13.44 -3.76 -16.07
CA TYR A 101 -12.92 -3.59 -14.71
C TYR A 101 -11.47 -3.12 -14.64
N GLN A 102 -10.72 -3.16 -15.74
CA GLN A 102 -9.39 -2.55 -15.87
C GLN A 102 -9.47 -1.15 -16.49
N GLN A 103 -10.42 -0.32 -16.03
CA GLN A 103 -10.52 1.06 -16.51
C GLN A 103 -9.55 1.97 -15.76
N SER A 104 -8.57 2.53 -16.47
CA SER A 104 -7.75 3.63 -16.00
C SER A 104 -8.43 4.96 -16.34
N SER A 105 -9.43 5.37 -15.56
CA SER A 105 -10.07 6.67 -15.74
C SER A 105 -9.36 7.75 -14.92
N SER A 106 -9.36 9.00 -15.41
CA SER A 106 -8.81 10.14 -14.66
C SER A 106 -9.51 10.32 -13.30
N ALA A 107 -10.81 10.04 -13.22
CA ALA A 107 -11.58 10.08 -11.98
C ALA A 107 -11.11 9.01 -10.98
N LEU A 108 -10.87 7.77 -11.43
CA LEU A 108 -10.33 6.72 -10.58
C LEU A 108 -8.92 7.07 -10.09
N ARG A 109 -8.05 7.54 -11.00
CA ARG A 109 -6.70 7.99 -10.63
C ARG A 109 -6.74 9.12 -9.61
N TYR A 110 -7.65 10.08 -9.77
CA TYR A 110 -7.86 11.17 -8.81
C TYR A 110 -8.29 10.62 -7.44
N SER A 111 -9.31 9.74 -7.41
CA SER A 111 -9.78 9.11 -6.17
C SER A 111 -8.69 8.30 -5.47
N LEU A 112 -7.90 7.51 -6.21
CA LEU A 112 -6.78 6.76 -5.64
C LEU A 112 -5.70 7.67 -5.06
N ARG A 113 -5.37 8.78 -5.74
CA ARG A 113 -4.43 9.77 -5.21
C ARG A 113 -4.96 10.43 -3.94
N GLN A 114 -6.24 10.76 -3.89
CA GLN A 114 -6.87 11.29 -2.69
C GLN A 114 -6.84 10.27 -1.54
N ASN A 115 -7.14 8.99 -1.82
CA ASN A 115 -7.06 7.92 -0.83
C ASN A 115 -5.63 7.73 -0.30
N LEU A 116 -4.63 7.81 -1.18
CA LEU A 116 -3.21 7.73 -0.80
C LEU A 116 -2.83 8.89 0.14
N GLN A 117 -3.24 10.13 -0.18
CA GLN A 117 -2.96 11.30 0.67
C GLN A 117 -3.65 11.24 2.04
N HIS A 118 -4.82 10.60 2.13
CA HIS A 118 -5.53 10.42 3.39
C HIS A 118 -5.13 9.15 4.15
N LEU A 119 -4.28 8.29 3.56
CA LEU A 119 -3.77 7.11 4.24
C LEU A 119 -2.86 7.56 5.38
N GLN A 120 -3.19 7.09 6.58
CA GLN A 120 -2.48 7.38 7.81
C GLN A 120 -2.33 6.07 8.58
N GLN A 121 -1.16 5.83 9.18
CA GLN A 121 -0.87 4.63 9.93
C GLN A 121 -1.90 4.40 11.03
N ARG A 122 -2.26 5.45 11.79
CA ARG A 122 -3.21 5.36 12.92
C ARG A 122 -2.83 4.17 13.83
N ASP A 123 -3.76 3.27 14.09
CA ASP A 123 -3.56 2.09 14.94
C ASP A 123 -2.97 0.89 14.19
N MET A 124 -2.75 0.99 12.87
CA MET A 124 -2.12 -0.07 12.09
C MET A 124 -0.65 -0.25 12.47
N SER A 125 -0.21 -1.51 12.38
CA SER A 125 1.21 -1.81 12.29
C SER A 125 1.83 -1.24 11.01
N ILE A 126 3.16 -1.14 10.98
CA ILE A 126 3.90 -0.75 9.77
C ILE A 126 3.57 -1.68 8.59
N GLU A 127 3.42 -2.98 8.84
CA GLU A 127 3.11 -3.97 7.81
C GLU A 127 1.71 -3.75 7.21
N GLU A 128 0.69 -3.56 8.05
CA GLU A 128 -0.69 -3.31 7.62
C GLU A 128 -0.82 -1.96 6.88
N CYS A 129 -0.12 -0.93 7.38
CA CYS A 129 -0.08 0.37 6.73
C CYS A 129 0.61 0.28 5.37
N TYR A 130 1.73 -0.44 5.28
CA TYR A 130 2.45 -0.65 4.02
C TYR A 130 1.64 -1.47 3.02
N ALA A 131 0.95 -2.53 3.47
CA ALA A 131 0.07 -3.33 2.61
C ALA A 131 -1.04 -2.46 2.00
N SER A 132 -1.66 -1.59 2.82
CA SER A 132 -2.68 -0.63 2.37
C SER A 132 -2.12 0.39 1.39
N PHE A 133 -0.94 0.95 1.70
CA PHE A 133 -0.22 1.88 0.83
C PHE A 133 0.09 1.24 -0.54
N ASN A 134 0.73 0.07 -0.52
CA ASN A 134 1.15 -0.67 -1.70
C ASN A 134 -0.04 -1.07 -2.59
N LYS A 135 -1.19 -1.41 -2.00
CA LYS A 135 -2.42 -1.68 -2.76
C LYS A 135 -2.84 -0.47 -3.59
N ILE A 136 -2.83 0.73 -3.01
CA ILE A 136 -3.24 1.97 -3.67
C ILE A 136 -2.16 2.43 -4.66
N SER A 137 -0.90 2.54 -4.23
CA SER A 137 0.21 3.05 -5.03
C SER A 137 0.43 2.20 -6.28
N SER A 138 0.49 0.87 -6.13
CA SER A 138 0.68 -0.03 -7.27
C SER A 138 -0.47 0.06 -8.29
N GLN A 139 -1.68 0.44 -7.85
CA GLN A 139 -2.82 0.63 -8.75
C GLN A 139 -2.67 1.93 -9.54
N ILE A 140 -2.20 3.01 -8.90
CA ILE A 140 -1.82 4.25 -9.58
C ILE A 140 -0.71 3.97 -10.60
N ASP A 141 0.33 3.23 -10.22
CA ASP A 141 1.47 2.89 -11.08
C ASP A 141 1.03 2.10 -12.31
N SER A 142 0.03 1.22 -12.16
CA SER A 142 -0.53 0.47 -13.28
C SER A 142 -1.24 1.33 -14.32
N MET A 143 -1.62 2.56 -13.97
CA MET A 143 -2.24 3.55 -14.86
C MET A 143 -1.23 4.51 -15.50
N VAL A 144 0.05 4.45 -15.10
CA VAL A 144 1.10 5.28 -15.69
C VAL A 144 1.55 4.64 -17.01
N PRO A 145 1.62 5.42 -18.11
CA PRO A 145 2.14 4.93 -19.38
C PRO A 145 3.55 4.36 -19.21
N LYS A 146 3.76 3.14 -19.70
CA LYS A 146 5.08 2.52 -19.71
C LYS A 146 5.90 3.01 -20.91
N PRO A 147 7.23 3.12 -20.78
CA PRO A 147 8.06 3.53 -21.89
C PRO A 147 7.88 2.58 -23.09
N PRO A 148 7.83 3.11 -24.33
CA PRO A 148 7.87 2.27 -25.51
C PRO A 148 9.21 1.53 -25.54
N SER A 149 9.16 0.20 -25.66
CA SER A 149 10.33 -0.69 -25.61
C SER A 149 11.38 -0.41 -26.70
N LEU A 150 11.03 0.37 -27.73
CA LEU A 150 11.86 0.67 -28.89
C LEU A 150 12.55 2.04 -28.83
N CYS A 151 12.25 2.91 -27.85
CA CYS A 151 12.94 4.20 -27.73
C CYS A 151 14.21 4.12 -26.89
N THR A 152 15.31 3.62 -27.48
CA THR A 152 16.63 3.59 -26.84
C THR A 152 17.12 4.99 -26.41
N PRO A 153 16.97 6.07 -27.20
CA PRO A 153 17.41 7.41 -26.79
C PRO A 153 16.66 7.96 -25.56
N CYS A 154 15.43 7.48 -25.31
CA CYS A 154 14.62 7.92 -24.18
C CYS A 154 15.05 7.28 -22.85
N THR A 155 15.87 6.21 -22.87
CA THR A 155 16.20 5.39 -21.69
C THR A 155 16.72 6.20 -20.49
N PRO A 156 17.65 7.16 -20.65
CA PRO A 156 18.14 7.96 -19.52
C PRO A 156 17.07 8.85 -18.88
N ALA A 157 16.13 9.37 -19.67
CA ALA A 157 15.04 10.19 -19.15
C ALA A 157 14.04 9.34 -18.35
N TRP A 158 13.70 8.15 -18.84
CA TRP A 158 12.83 7.21 -18.14
C TRP A 158 13.45 6.67 -16.86
N SER A 159 14.75 6.37 -16.85
CA SER A 159 15.43 5.92 -15.63
C SER A 159 15.52 7.02 -14.57
N ALA A 160 15.73 8.28 -14.99
CA ALA A 160 15.68 9.42 -14.09
C ALA A 160 14.26 9.62 -13.51
N ARG A 161 13.22 9.46 -14.35
CA ARG A 161 11.81 9.54 -13.92
C ARG A 161 11.46 8.44 -12.92
N GLU A 162 11.81 7.20 -13.23
CA GLU A 162 11.60 6.05 -12.34
C GLU A 162 12.27 6.27 -10.98
N LYS A 163 13.52 6.75 -10.97
CA LYS A 163 14.23 7.07 -9.73
C LYS A 163 13.52 8.16 -8.92
N TYR A 164 12.98 9.18 -9.59
CA TYR A 164 12.20 10.24 -8.95
C TYR A 164 10.89 9.70 -8.36
N ASP A 165 10.14 8.89 -9.13
CA ASP A 165 8.88 8.27 -8.69
C ASP A 165 9.10 7.31 -7.50
N GLN A 166 10.24 6.60 -7.46
CA GLN A 166 10.64 5.78 -6.31
C GLN A 166 10.90 6.61 -5.05
N GLN A 167 11.51 7.79 -5.19
CA GLN A 167 11.73 8.72 -4.07
C GLN A 167 10.41 9.28 -3.55
N ASP A 168 9.53 9.73 -4.44
CA ASP A 168 8.19 10.21 -4.10
C ASP A 168 7.37 9.13 -3.38
N THR A 169 7.46 7.87 -3.83
CA THR A 169 6.81 6.73 -3.17
C THR A 169 7.26 6.57 -1.71
N ILE A 170 8.57 6.73 -1.44
CA ILE A 170 9.12 6.67 -0.08
C ILE A 170 8.59 7.83 0.76
N PHE A 171 8.54 9.05 0.20
CA PHE A 171 8.01 10.22 0.90
C PHE A 171 6.52 10.08 1.20
N ASP A 172 5.71 9.68 0.23
CA ASP A 172 4.27 9.46 0.38
C ASP A 172 3.99 8.45 1.49
N PHE A 173 4.76 7.35 1.57
CA PHE A 173 4.63 6.38 2.64
C PHE A 173 5.00 6.97 4.00
N MET A 174 6.16 7.64 4.11
CA MET A 174 6.64 8.21 5.37
C MET A 174 5.78 9.36 5.91
N MET A 175 5.10 10.12 5.03
CA MET A 175 4.17 11.19 5.43
C MET A 175 2.93 10.66 6.16
N GLY A 176 2.55 9.41 5.91
CA GLY A 176 1.42 8.76 6.57
C GLY A 176 1.74 8.15 7.94
N LEU A 177 3.01 8.12 8.36
CA LEU A 177 3.44 7.45 9.59
C LEU A 177 3.12 8.26 10.85
N ARG A 178 2.95 7.56 11.99
CA ARG A 178 2.75 8.21 13.29
C ARG A 178 3.96 9.05 13.71
N SER A 179 3.72 10.02 14.59
CA SER A 179 4.76 10.88 15.18
C SER A 179 5.87 10.11 15.89
N ASP A 180 5.56 8.92 16.43
CA ASP A 180 6.55 8.07 17.11
C ASP A 180 7.70 7.64 16.19
N PHE A 181 7.46 7.63 14.88
CA PHE A 181 8.45 7.32 13.84
C PHE A 181 9.20 8.56 13.34
N GLU A 182 8.99 9.76 13.91
CA GLU A 182 9.79 10.96 13.57
C GLU A 182 11.30 10.73 13.66
N PRO A 183 11.86 10.07 14.71
CA PRO A 183 13.31 9.89 14.81
C PRO A 183 13.90 9.10 13.63
N ILE A 184 13.23 8.03 13.20
CA ILE A 184 13.67 7.22 12.06
C ILE A 184 13.44 7.94 10.73
N ARG A 185 12.39 8.76 10.61
CA ARG A 185 12.18 9.63 9.42
C ARG A 185 13.32 10.63 9.27
N VAL A 186 13.72 11.33 10.34
CA VAL A 186 14.86 12.25 10.31
C VAL A 186 16.15 11.52 9.92
N GLN A 187 16.39 10.33 10.48
CA GLN A 187 17.57 9.53 10.16
C GLN A 187 17.61 9.11 8.68
N ILE A 188 16.48 8.73 8.10
CA ILE A 188 16.37 8.32 6.70
C ILE A 188 16.54 9.54 5.76
N LEU A 189 15.85 10.64 6.06
CA LEU A 189 15.86 11.86 5.26
C LEU A 189 17.20 12.61 5.33
N GLY A 190 17.95 12.46 6.43
CA GLY A 190 19.27 13.07 6.60
C GLY A 190 20.40 12.36 5.87
N ARG A 191 20.15 11.22 5.20
CA ARG A 191 21.18 10.50 4.45
C ARG A 191 21.56 11.26 3.17
N PRO A 192 22.83 11.22 2.74
CA PRO A 192 23.26 11.84 1.47
C PRO A 192 22.58 11.21 0.25
N THR A 193 22.19 9.95 0.37
CA THR A 193 21.40 9.21 -0.63
C THR A 193 20.20 8.57 0.06
N LEU A 194 19.01 8.78 -0.50
CA LEU A 194 17.81 8.14 0.00
C LEU A 194 17.94 6.61 -0.15
N PRO A 195 17.61 5.82 0.88
CA PRO A 195 17.60 4.37 0.78
C PRO A 195 16.51 3.89 -0.18
N THR A 196 16.54 2.60 -0.51
CA THR A 196 15.46 1.94 -1.25
C THR A 196 14.20 1.82 -0.40
N LEU A 197 13.05 1.56 -1.03
CA LEU A 197 11.80 1.31 -0.32
C LEU A 197 11.90 0.09 0.61
N SER A 198 12.62 -0.96 0.19
CA SER A 198 12.84 -2.17 1.00
C SER A 198 13.71 -1.89 2.24
N GLU A 199 14.79 -1.12 2.10
CA GLU A 199 15.63 -0.70 3.22
C GLU A 199 14.89 0.23 4.19
N THR A 200 14.06 1.13 3.64
CA THR A 200 13.18 2.01 4.41
C THR A 200 12.21 1.19 5.26
N LEU A 201 11.49 0.24 4.64
CA LEU A 201 10.54 -0.63 5.34
C LEU A 201 11.23 -1.47 6.42
N SER A 202 12.41 -2.03 6.13
CA SER A 202 13.18 -2.82 7.11
C SER A 202 13.56 -1.98 8.33
N ALA A 203 13.99 -0.73 8.12
CA ALA A 203 14.33 0.19 9.20
C ALA A 203 13.09 0.57 10.04
N LEU A 204 11.93 0.76 9.40
CA LEU A 204 10.67 1.06 10.08
C LEU A 204 10.15 -0.12 10.91
N LEU A 205 10.26 -1.35 10.40
CA LEU A 205 9.90 -2.56 11.14
C LEU A 205 10.80 -2.78 12.37
N ALA A 206 12.10 -2.52 12.23
CA ALA A 206 13.03 -2.55 13.35
C ALA A 206 12.66 -1.50 14.42
N GLU A 207 12.30 -0.28 13.98
CA GLU A 207 11.88 0.78 14.89
C GLU A 207 10.55 0.46 15.60
N GLU A 208 9.57 -0.11 14.90
CA GLU A 208 8.32 -0.55 15.52
C GLU A 208 8.59 -1.60 16.62
N THR A 209 9.50 -2.54 16.37
CA THR A 209 9.92 -3.55 17.35
C THR A 209 10.56 -2.91 18.59
N ARG A 210 11.40 -1.89 18.38
CA ARG A 210 12.03 -1.12 19.46
C ARG A 210 10.98 -0.38 20.30
N LEU A 211 10.03 0.31 19.66
CA LEU A 211 8.96 1.05 20.33
C LEU A 211 8.05 0.12 21.15
N LYS A 212 7.65 -1.03 20.59
CA LYS A 212 6.89 -2.07 21.31
C LYS A 212 7.64 -2.55 22.56
N SER A 213 8.95 -2.74 22.45
CA SER A 213 9.79 -3.16 23.57
C SER A 213 9.85 -2.10 24.67
N LEU A 214 10.04 -0.82 24.33
CA LEU A 214 10.04 0.27 25.32
C LEU A 214 8.72 0.37 26.08
N ALA A 215 7.58 0.24 25.37
CA ALA A 215 6.27 0.27 25.99
C ALA A 215 6.09 -0.86 27.03
N ALA A 216 6.55 -2.07 26.69
CA ALA A 216 6.50 -3.22 27.61
C ALA A 216 7.35 -2.99 28.88
N HIS A 217 8.54 -2.42 28.74
CA HIS A 217 9.41 -2.13 29.90
C HIS A 217 8.83 -1.02 30.79
N SER A 218 8.16 -0.02 30.20
CA SER A 218 7.48 1.05 30.95
C SER A 218 6.35 0.49 31.83
N MET A 219 5.57 -0.47 31.31
CA MET A 219 4.50 -1.13 32.08
C MET A 219 5.05 -1.94 33.26
N VAL A 220 6.18 -2.64 33.08
CA VAL A 220 6.83 -3.40 34.16
C VAL A 220 7.42 -2.48 35.24
N SER A 221 8.03 -1.35 34.85
CA SER A 221 8.60 -0.39 35.80
C SER A 221 7.54 0.30 36.67
N GLN A 222 6.30 0.48 36.18
CA GLN A 222 5.20 1.02 36.97
C GLN A 222 4.69 0.04 38.03
N GLN A 223 4.82 -1.27 37.81
CA GLN A 223 4.40 -2.29 38.77
C GLN A 223 5.40 -2.50 39.91
N HIS A 224 6.69 -2.19 39.72
CA HIS A 224 7.74 -2.37 40.73
C HIS A 224 8.05 -1.14 41.59
N SER A 225 7.35 -0.01 41.40
CA SER A 225 7.52 1.17 42.27
C SER A 225 6.63 1.05 43.53
N VAL A 226 7.09 0.25 44.51
CA VAL A 226 6.63 0.36 45.89
C VAL A 226 7.61 1.30 46.61
N LEU A 227 7.14 2.49 46.99
CA LEU A 227 7.93 3.49 47.71
C LEU A 227 8.57 2.87 48.97
N ALA A 228 9.90 2.84 49.02
CA ALA A 228 10.63 2.57 50.25
C ALA A 228 10.49 3.81 51.16
N VAL A 229 9.76 3.66 52.27
CA VAL A 229 9.74 4.64 53.36
C VAL A 229 11.12 4.60 54.03
N PRO A 230 11.87 5.71 54.11
CA PRO A 230 13.11 5.72 54.87
C PRO A 230 12.77 5.57 56.36
N PRO A 231 13.52 4.76 57.13
CA PRO A 231 13.23 4.57 58.54
C PRO A 231 13.49 5.89 59.28
N LEU A 232 12.46 6.39 59.96
CA LEU A 232 12.57 7.52 60.88
C LEU A 232 13.48 7.15 62.06
N PRO A 233 14.39 8.06 62.50
CA PRO A 233 15.11 7.87 63.74
C PRO A 233 14.13 7.87 64.91
N VAL A 234 14.22 6.85 65.76
CA VAL A 234 13.47 6.76 67.02
C VAL A 234 14.09 7.74 68.01
N GLU A 235 13.48 8.92 68.17
CA GLU A 235 13.71 9.78 69.32
C GLU A 235 12.75 9.41 70.46
N VAL A 236 13.32 9.32 71.66
CA VAL A 236 12.67 8.90 72.90
C VAL A 236 11.68 9.98 73.37
N GLU A 237 10.44 9.58 73.63
CA GLU A 237 9.39 10.42 74.22
C GLU A 237 9.75 10.92 75.63
N VAL A 238 9.48 12.21 75.88
CA VAL A 238 9.06 12.67 77.21
C VAL A 238 7.75 13.45 77.07
N ALA A 239 6.75 13.00 77.82
CA ALA A 239 5.37 13.43 77.81
C ALA A 239 5.15 14.88 78.28
N ALA A 240 4.12 15.56 77.76
CA ALA A 240 2.90 15.90 78.52
C ALA A 240 1.93 16.85 77.77
N ALA A 241 0.65 16.51 77.89
CA ALA A 241 -0.54 17.36 77.99
C ALA A 241 -0.99 18.26 76.81
N THR A 242 -2.03 17.74 76.15
CA THR A 242 -3.21 18.40 75.56
C THR A 242 -3.63 19.77 76.14
N PHE A 243 -3.91 20.77 75.28
CA PHE A 243 -5.27 21.12 74.81
C PHE A 243 -5.28 22.27 73.79
N SER A 244 -6.33 22.24 72.96
CA SER A 244 -6.66 22.95 71.72
C SER A 244 -6.39 24.46 71.58
N LYS A 245 -6.21 24.90 70.31
CA LYS A 245 -7.01 26.01 69.75
C LYS A 245 -7.13 25.97 68.21
N LYS A 246 -8.26 26.52 67.78
CA LYS A 246 -8.98 26.44 66.51
C LYS A 246 -8.24 26.95 65.26
N ALA A 247 -8.64 26.40 64.13
CA ALA A 247 -8.43 26.90 62.78
C ALA A 247 -9.12 28.26 62.55
N SER A 248 -8.52 29.10 61.69
CA SER A 248 -9.25 29.93 60.74
C SER A 248 -8.32 30.34 59.60
N GLN A 249 -8.71 29.99 58.37
CA GLN A 249 -8.10 30.47 57.14
C GLN A 249 -8.40 31.96 56.92
N LYS A 250 -7.47 32.65 56.24
CA LYS A 250 -7.73 33.87 55.47
C LYS A 250 -6.98 33.74 54.13
N THR A 251 -7.76 33.72 53.04
CA THR A 251 -7.35 34.05 51.67
C THR A 251 -6.74 35.45 51.61
N PRO A 252 -5.93 35.83 50.60
CA PRO A 252 -6.53 36.49 49.43
C PRO A 252 -5.76 36.37 48.09
N TYR A 253 -6.49 36.54 46.97
CA TYR A 253 -6.21 37.39 45.78
C TYR A 253 -4.81 37.31 45.12
N SER A 254 -4.56 37.50 43.82
CA SER A 254 -5.31 37.91 42.63
C SER A 254 -4.26 38.09 41.52
N HIS A 255 -4.73 38.24 40.29
CA HIS A 255 -4.36 39.33 39.37
C HIS A 255 -3.74 38.91 38.01
N TYR A 256 -4.59 39.04 36.98
CA TYR A 256 -4.39 39.68 35.65
C TYR A 256 -3.48 39.08 34.56
N GLY A 257 -3.99 39.13 33.32
CA GLY A 257 -3.16 39.34 32.12
C GLY A 257 -3.67 38.75 30.79
N ARG A 258 -4.64 39.41 30.15
CA ARG A 258 -4.98 39.36 28.70
C ARG A 258 -3.75 39.75 27.82
N THR A 259 -3.56 39.49 26.51
CA THR A 259 -4.42 39.39 25.32
C THR A 259 -3.60 38.96 24.07
N ASN A 260 -4.23 38.18 23.16
CA ASN A 260 -4.33 38.21 21.67
C ASN A 260 -3.13 38.49 20.72
N HIS A 261 -2.96 37.62 19.68
CA HIS A 261 -3.07 37.94 18.23
C HIS A 261 -2.99 36.67 17.32
N PRO A 262 -3.31 36.72 15.99
CA PRO A 262 -4.00 35.68 15.22
C PRO A 262 -3.13 35.06 14.09
N ASP A 263 -3.61 33.95 13.54
CA ASP A 263 -3.04 33.24 12.38
C ASP A 263 -3.10 34.05 11.07
N SER A 264 -2.00 34.03 10.31
CA SER A 264 -1.97 34.41 8.89
C SER A 264 -1.76 33.16 8.01
N ARG A 265 -2.74 32.91 7.14
CA ARG A 265 -2.65 31.98 6.01
C ARG A 265 -2.23 32.74 4.73
N ILE A 266 -1.74 31.94 3.78
CA ILE A 266 -1.71 32.11 2.30
C ILE A 266 -0.33 32.44 1.70
N ALA A 267 0.31 31.40 1.14
CA ALA A 267 1.09 31.48 -0.10
C ALA A 267 1.15 30.09 -0.78
N LYS A 268 0.35 29.88 -1.82
CA LYS A 268 0.57 28.84 -2.86
C LYS A 268 0.00 29.33 -4.19
N SER A 269 0.85 29.64 -5.16
CA SER A 269 0.52 29.58 -6.58
C SER A 269 1.81 29.53 -7.42
N ASN A 270 1.72 28.80 -8.54
CA ASN A 270 2.61 28.77 -9.71
C ASN A 270 3.57 27.57 -9.81
N TYR A 271 3.03 26.39 -10.14
CA TYR A 271 3.75 25.33 -10.86
C TYR A 271 2.77 24.44 -11.65
N LEU A 272 1.95 25.01 -12.55
CA LEU A 272 1.14 24.21 -13.48
C LEU A 272 0.97 24.80 -14.91
N GLU A 273 1.64 25.90 -15.28
CA GLU A 273 1.48 26.49 -16.63
C GLU A 273 2.51 26.07 -17.68
N THR A 274 3.51 25.25 -17.36
CA THR A 274 4.56 24.84 -18.33
C THR A 274 4.32 23.50 -19.03
N TYR A 275 3.24 22.78 -18.73
CA TYR A 275 3.00 21.45 -19.34
C TYR A 275 1.96 21.41 -20.46
N VAL A 276 1.26 22.52 -20.73
CA VAL A 276 0.20 22.57 -21.77
C VAL A 276 0.61 23.39 -23.01
N ASN A 277 1.59 24.29 -22.92
CA ASN A 277 1.98 25.17 -24.03
C ASN A 277 3.15 24.65 -24.91
N GLY A 278 3.56 23.38 -24.76
CA GLY A 278 4.72 22.81 -25.46
C GLY A 278 4.41 21.92 -26.67
N MET A 279 3.15 21.74 -27.07
CA MET A 279 2.75 20.82 -28.15
C MET A 279 1.96 21.48 -29.29
N GLU A 280 2.17 22.78 -29.53
CA GLU A 280 1.65 23.47 -30.73
C GLU A 280 2.68 24.43 -31.32
N GLN A 281 3.81 23.91 -31.82
CA GLN A 281 4.62 24.57 -32.84
C GLN A 281 5.68 23.60 -33.36
N ASP A 282 5.39 22.96 -34.49
CA ASP A 282 6.32 22.73 -35.62
C ASP A 282 5.73 21.71 -36.60
N CYS A 283 4.86 22.21 -37.49
CA CYS A 283 4.56 21.57 -38.76
C CYS A 283 4.78 22.62 -39.86
N GLY A 284 6.02 22.70 -40.35
CA GLY A 284 6.37 23.37 -41.60
C GLY A 284 6.77 22.31 -42.63
N PRO A 285 6.37 22.46 -43.91
CA PRO A 285 6.51 21.40 -44.91
C PRO A 285 7.93 21.40 -45.51
N LEU A 286 8.40 20.22 -45.89
CA LEU A 286 9.62 20.07 -46.68
C LEU A 286 9.35 19.23 -47.95
N PRO A 287 10.12 19.48 -49.03
CA PRO A 287 9.79 19.16 -50.42
C PRO A 287 9.90 17.69 -50.81
#